data_AF-A0A2E3RWU5-F1
#
_entry.id   AF-A0A2E3RWU5-F1
#
_cell.length_a   1.000
_cell.length_b   1.000
_cell.length_c   1.000
_cell.angle_alpha   90.00
_cell.angle_beta   90.00
_cell.angle_gamma   90.00
#
_symmetry.space_group_name_H-M   'P 1'
#
loop_
_entity.id
_entity.type
_entity.pdbx_description
1 polymer ?
#
loop_
_entity_poly.entity_id
_entity_poly.type
_entity_poly.pdbx_seq_one_letter_code
_entity_poly.pdbx_strand_id
1 'polypeptide(L)' 'MCGKIATHKFRPFCSKNCSNLDLSRWFRGQYRVETEERPGLDDFPESLIPRGKENFH' A
#
# COMPACT_ATOMS: atom_id res chain seq x y z
N MET A 1 -6.30 -15.19 2.17
CA MET A 1 -7.40 -15.87 1.47
C MET A 1 -7.63 -17.25 2.08
N CYS A 2 -8.80 -17.88 1.92
CA CYS A 2 -9.17 -19.18 2.53
C CYS A 2 -8.24 -20.37 2.18
N GLY A 3 -7.43 -20.28 1.11
CA GLY A 3 -6.55 -21.35 0.63
C GLY A 3 -7.26 -22.49 -0.14
N LYS A 4 -8.59 -22.50 -0.21
CA LYS A 4 -9.35 -23.50 -0.98
C LYS A 4 -9.30 -23.23 -2.48
N ILE A 5 -9.42 -24.30 -3.27
CA ILE A 5 -9.49 -24.24 -4.74
C ILE A 5 -10.68 -23.37 -5.17
N ALA A 6 -10.44 -22.54 -6.19
CA ALA A 6 -11.48 -21.71 -6.78
C ALA A 6 -12.55 -22.57 -7.47
N THR A 7 -13.81 -22.25 -7.24
CA THR A 7 -14.93 -22.92 -7.92
C THR A 7 -15.28 -22.16 -9.18
N HIS A 8 -15.80 -22.84 -10.21
CA HIS A 8 -16.11 -22.21 -11.51
C HIS A 8 -16.98 -20.94 -11.37
N LYS A 9 -18.00 -20.98 -10.51
CA LYS A 9 -18.91 -19.86 -10.28
C LYS A 9 -18.26 -18.64 -9.61
N PHE A 10 -17.25 -18.86 -8.77
CA PHE A 10 -16.66 -17.81 -7.93
C PHE A 10 -15.22 -17.45 -8.30
N ARG A 11 -14.69 -17.95 -9.43
CA ARG A 11 -13.33 -17.63 -9.86
C ARG A 11 -13.09 -16.11 -9.88
N PRO A 12 -11.96 -15.64 -9.34
CA PRO A 12 -10.78 -16.38 -8.86
C PRO A 12 -10.86 -16.95 -7.42
N PHE A 13 -12.03 -16.91 -6.77
CA PHE A 13 -12.23 -17.24 -5.36
C PHE A 13 -12.88 -18.59 -5.10
N CYS A 14 -12.75 -19.07 -3.85
CA CYS A 14 -13.40 -20.29 -3.39
C CYS A 14 -14.92 -20.11 -3.14
N SER A 15 -15.38 -18.89 -2.84
CA SER A 15 -16.78 -18.57 -2.52
C SER A 15 -17.09 -17.06 -2.59
N LYS A 16 -18.38 -16.69 -2.57
CA LYS A 16 -18.83 -15.29 -2.39
C LYS A 16 -18.23 -14.63 -1.14
N ASN A 17 -18.15 -15.35 -0.02
CA ASN A 17 -17.57 -14.81 1.22
C ASN A 17 -16.10 -14.41 1.05
N CYS A 18 -15.34 -15.21 0.30
CA CYS A 18 -13.93 -14.92 0.02
C CYS A 18 -13.74 -13.74 -0.94
N SER A 19 -14.63 -13.58 -1.92
CA SER A 19 -14.65 -12.38 -2.76
C SER A 19 -14.95 -11.12 -1.95
N ASN A 20 -15.93 -11.16 -1.04
CA ASN A 20 -16.26 -10.03 -0.17
C ASN A 20 -15.12 -9.69 0.81
N LEU A 21 -14.43 -10.70 1.34
CA LEU A 21 -13.29 -10.49 2.22
C LEU A 21 -12.15 -9.78 1.47
N ASP A 22 -11.87 -10.20 0.24
CA ASP A 22 -10.87 -9.56 -0.62
C ASP A 22 -11.20 -8.09 -0.88
N LEU A 23 -12.45 -7.82 -1.25
CA LEU A 23 -12.96 -6.45 -1.43
C LEU A 23 -12.85 -5.62 -0.15
N SER A 24 -13.10 -6.21 1.02
CA SER A 24 -12.95 -5.53 2.30
C SER A 24 -11.49 -5.16 2.60
N ARG A 25 -10.52 -6.00 2.21
CA ARG A 25 -9.09 -5.71 2.33
C ARG A 25 -8.70 -4.56 1.41
N TRP A 26 -9.28 -4.51 0.21
CA TRP A 26 -9.12 -3.39 -0.73
C TRP A 26 -9.61 -2.07 -0.13
N PHE A 27 -10.84 -2.02 0.38
CA PHE A 27 -11.39 -0.80 0.99
C PHE A 27 -10.62 -0.33 2.22
N ARG A 28 -9.97 -1.26 2.94
CA ARG A 28 -9.13 -0.93 4.10
C ARG A 28 -7.70 -0.52 3.73
N GLY A 29 -7.38 -0.40 2.44
CA GLY A 29 -6.04 -0.03 1.97
C GLY A 29 -4.97 -1.08 2.30
N GLN A 30 -5.35 -2.34 2.53
CA GLN A 30 -4.37 -3.39 2.83
C GLN A 30 -3.56 -3.79 1.59
N TYR A 31 -4.11 -3.58 0.40
CA TYR A 31 -3.36 -3.67 -0.84
C TYR A 31 -2.67 -2.33 -1.08
N ARG A 32 -1.47 -2.19 -0.52
CA ARG A 32 -0.57 -1.05 -0.73
C ARG A 32 0.82 -1.55 -1.06
N VAL A 33 1.51 -0.83 -1.93
CA VAL A 33 2.91 -1.09 -2.28
C VAL A 33 3.73 0.00 -1.62
N GLU A 34 4.80 -0.40 -0.92
CA GLU A 34 5.74 0.54 -0.34
C GLU A 34 6.57 1.16 -1.46
N THR A 35 6.75 2.48 -1.39
CA THR A 35 7.59 3.22 -2.33
C THR A 35 8.83 3.73 -1.60
N GLU A 36 9.94 3.87 -2.33
CA GLU A 36 11.15 4.55 -1.84
C GLU A 36 11.08 6.08 -2.05
N GLU A 37 9.91 6.58 -2.44
CA GLU A 37 9.66 8.00 -2.67
C GLU A 37 9.84 8.74 -1.34
N ARG A 38 10.93 9.50 -1.27
CA ARG A 38 11.13 10.46 -0.19
C ARG A 38 10.24 11.66 -0.51
N PRO A 39 9.57 12.26 0.48
CA PRO A 39 8.81 13.46 0.20
C PRO A 39 9.76 14.51 -0.37
N GLY A 40 9.33 15.19 -1.43
CA GLY A 40 10.11 16.25 -2.05
C GLY A 40 10.41 17.35 -1.03
N LEU A 41 11.45 18.13 -1.26
CA LEU A 41 11.72 19.29 -0.40
C LEU A 41 10.52 20.25 -0.33
N ASP A 42 9.70 20.27 -1.39
CA ASP A 42 8.49 21.07 -1.52
C ASP A 42 7.29 20.52 -0.70
N ASP A 43 7.34 19.24 -0.26
CA ASP A 43 6.28 18.60 0.54
C ASP A 43 6.42 18.87 2.05
N PHE A 44 7.57 19.42 2.47
CA PHE A 44 7.83 19.77 3.85
C PHE A 44 7.75 21.28 4.07
N PRO A 45 7.25 21.75 5.23
CA PRO A 45 7.38 23.14 5.58
C PRO A 45 8.87 23.51 5.66
N GLU A 46 9.24 24.69 5.16
CA GLU A 46 10.60 25.25 5.11
C GLU A 46 11.37 25.10 6.43
N SER A 47 10.66 25.10 7.57
CA SER A 47 11.23 24.91 8.91
C SER A 47 11.80 23.52 9.19
N LEU A 48 11.41 22.50 8.43
CA LEU A 48 11.87 21.12 8.54
C LEU A 48 12.92 20.75 7.48
N ILE A 49 13.15 21.62 6.50
CA ILE A 49 14.20 21.44 5.49
C ILE A 49 15.55 21.69 6.19
N PRO A 50 16.46 20.69 6.27
CA PRO A 50 17.76 20.89 6.90
C PRO A 50 18.57 21.89 6.08
N ARG A 51 18.72 23.13 6.57
CA ARG A 51 19.56 24.14 5.93
C ARG A 51 21.03 23.78 6.13
N GLY A 52 21.68 23.36 5.04
CA GLY A 52 23.13 23.32 4.89
C GLY A 52 23.82 22.14 5.59
N LYS A 53 24.29 21.17 4.81
CA LYS A 53 25.51 20.44 5.17
C LYS A 53 26.69 21.20 4.60
N GLU A 54 27.03 22.31 5.26
CA GLU A 54 28.35 22.89 5.05
C GLU A 54 29.34 22.01 5.81
N ASN A 55 30.32 21.48 5.09
CA ASN A 55 31.51 20.75 5.55
C ASN A 55 31.38 19.23 5.64
N PHE A 56 31.59 18.56 4.50
CA PHE A 56 32.30 17.28 4.48
C PHE A 56 33.74 17.59 4.01
N HIS A 57 34.72 17.47 4.91
CA HIS A 57 36.15 17.48 4.61
C HIS A 57 36.66 16.05 4.78
#